data_AF-A0A7Y7LAT9-F1
#
_entry.id   AF-A0A7Y7LAT9-F1
#
_cell.length_a   1.000
_cell.length_b   1.000
_cell.length_c   1.000
_cell.angle_alpha   90.00
_cell.angle_beta   90.00
_cell.angle_gamma   90.00
#
_symmetry.space_group_name_H-M   'P 1'
#
loop_
_entity.id
_entity.type
_entity.pdbx_description
1 polymer ?
#
loop_
_entity_poly.entity_id
_entity_poly.type
_entity_poly.pdbx_seq_one_letter_code
_entity_poly.pdbx_strand_id
1 'polypeptide(L)'
;MLSEQHQATEAVHCIQCGASNAVNVKFCSNCGYRQEDTAIDETAHNWQLLKQAALFYGVYIVVCALSSFVDYFKTVGWFLVVEIIGAGTAVLFFTYNWNDYKKQLRWPSFSWQKLAAYGSIAMASNLLIHYISSWINIIIFSRDYYYYSIFAGMPGAAYLIIFFTAITPALFEELGFRGYLLQSLLNIADTGQAVFISAFLFGIIHLNFVSLFWLIPFALFLGYVRVKENTIWYGVFFHFCFNLTACLFELL
;
A
#
# COMPACT_ATOMS: atom_id res chain seq x y z
N MET A 1 -13.39 -24.42 54.58
CA MET A 1 -12.96 -23.01 54.75
C MET A 1 -11.85 -22.72 53.76
N LEU A 2 -12.19 -22.27 52.54
CA LEU A 2 -11.33 -21.47 51.69
C LEU A 2 -12.28 -20.65 50.82
N SER A 3 -12.47 -19.40 51.22
CA SER A 3 -13.36 -18.41 50.63
C SER A 3 -12.78 -17.86 49.32
N GLU A 4 -13.65 -17.89 48.32
CA GLU A 4 -13.73 -17.05 47.12
C GLU A 4 -12.69 -15.92 47.00
N GLN A 5 -11.78 -16.06 46.05
CA GLN A 5 -11.00 -14.95 45.52
C GLN A 5 -11.94 -14.02 44.73
N HIS A 6 -12.14 -12.83 45.26
CA HIS A 6 -12.78 -11.69 44.62
C HIS A 6 -12.17 -11.45 43.23
N GLN A 7 -12.91 -11.76 42.16
CA GLN A 7 -12.74 -11.09 40.88
C GLN A 7 -13.18 -9.63 41.10
N ALA A 8 -12.21 -8.72 41.15
CA ALA A 8 -12.49 -7.29 41.02
C ALA A 8 -13.12 -7.09 39.64
N THR A 9 -14.45 -6.97 39.61
CA THR A 9 -15.20 -6.64 38.42
C THR A 9 -14.90 -5.18 38.10
N GLU A 10 -14.20 -4.94 36.98
CA GLU A 10 -14.01 -3.59 36.47
C GLU A 10 -15.39 -2.92 36.37
N ALA A 11 -15.55 -1.75 36.99
CA ALA A 11 -16.80 -1.00 36.97
C ALA A 11 -16.61 0.25 36.12
N VAL A 12 -17.54 0.51 35.20
CA VAL A 12 -17.52 1.69 34.32
C VAL A 12 -18.47 2.73 34.89
N HIS A 13 -17.99 3.97 35.06
CA HIS A 13 -18.80 5.06 35.59
C HIS A 13 -19.65 5.70 34.50
N CYS A 14 -20.91 5.97 34.83
CA CYS A 14 -21.83 6.65 33.94
C CYS A 14 -21.33 8.07 33.62
N ILE A 15 -21.21 8.40 32.34
CA ILE A 15 -20.75 9.73 31.87
C ILE A 15 -21.68 10.85 32.35
N GLN A 16 -22.98 10.57 32.50
CA GLN A 16 -23.99 11.57 32.85
C GLN A 16 -24.21 11.71 34.37
N CYS A 17 -24.28 10.60 35.11
CA CYS A 17 -24.64 10.62 36.54
C CYS A 17 -23.56 10.06 37.47
N GLY A 18 -22.43 9.60 36.94
CA GLY A 18 -21.30 9.06 37.71
C GLY A 18 -21.54 7.69 38.35
N ALA A 19 -22.74 7.12 38.26
CA ALA A 19 -23.06 5.82 38.86
C ALA A 19 -22.19 4.69 38.27
N SER A 20 -21.70 3.80 39.13
CA SER A 20 -20.95 2.61 38.71
C SER A 20 -21.89 1.59 38.07
N ASN A 21 -21.56 1.15 36.85
CA ASN A 21 -22.27 0.09 36.16
C ASN A 21 -21.30 -1.05 35.79
N ALA A 22 -21.85 -2.24 35.52
CA ALA A 22 -21.07 -3.36 35.02
C ALA A 22 -20.50 -3.08 33.61
N VAL A 23 -19.38 -3.71 33.25
CA VAL A 23 -18.81 -3.63 31.89
C VAL A 23 -19.85 -4.12 30.86
N ASN A 24 -19.97 -3.45 29.71
CA ASN A 24 -20.89 -3.74 28.59
C ASN A 24 -22.40 -3.49 28.83
N VAL A 25 -22.79 -2.65 29.80
CA VAL A 25 -24.20 -2.22 29.92
C VAL A 25 -24.51 -1.03 29.01
N LYS A 26 -25.44 -1.23 28.06
CA LYS A 26 -25.85 -0.19 27.08
C LYS A 26 -26.53 1.02 27.72
N PHE A 27 -27.12 0.86 28.89
CA PHE A 27 -27.83 1.92 29.61
C PHE A 27 -27.42 1.90 31.07
N CYS A 28 -27.23 3.09 31.65
CA CYS A 28 -26.97 3.22 33.08
C CYS A 28 -28.17 2.72 33.88
N SER A 29 -27.92 1.84 34.86
CA SER A 29 -28.96 1.28 35.73
C SER A 29 -29.65 2.32 36.62
N ASN A 30 -29.00 3.47 36.86
CA ASN A 30 -29.50 4.54 37.71
C ASN A 30 -30.30 5.61 36.94
N CYS A 31 -29.72 6.16 35.86
CA CYS A 31 -30.33 7.29 35.15
C CYS A 31 -30.88 6.95 33.76
N GLY A 32 -30.69 5.72 33.28
CA GLY A 32 -31.11 5.30 31.94
C GLY A 32 -30.30 5.93 30.79
N TYR A 33 -29.27 6.73 31.07
CA TYR A 33 -28.41 7.32 30.04
C TYR A 33 -27.66 6.23 29.28
N ARG A 34 -27.74 6.27 27.94
CA ARG A 34 -27.03 5.34 27.07
C ARG A 34 -25.53 5.52 27.26
N GLN A 35 -24.84 4.46 27.68
CA GLN A 35 -23.38 4.45 27.66
C GLN A 35 -22.96 4.17 26.21
N GLU A 36 -22.13 5.02 25.61
CA GLU A 36 -21.52 4.72 24.33
C GLU A 36 -20.60 3.52 24.53
N ASP A 37 -20.95 2.36 23.96
CA ASP A 37 -20.06 1.21 23.88
C ASP A 37 -18.93 1.57 22.91
N THR A 38 -17.89 2.25 23.41
CA THR A 38 -16.70 2.63 22.64
C THR A 38 -16.08 1.43 21.93
N ALA A 39 -16.11 0.25 22.56
CA ALA A 39 -15.63 -0.99 21.97
C ALA A 39 -16.46 -1.47 20.75
N ILE A 40 -17.78 -1.25 20.75
CA ILE A 40 -18.64 -1.62 19.61
C ILE A 40 -18.44 -0.64 18.45
N ASP A 41 -18.27 0.65 18.75
CA ASP A 41 -18.04 1.68 17.73
C ASP A 41 -16.66 1.53 17.08
N GLU A 42 -15.60 1.28 17.86
CA GLU A 42 -14.25 0.97 17.35
C GLU A 42 -14.26 -0.28 16.46
N THR A 43 -14.98 -1.33 16.87
CA THR A 43 -15.07 -2.56 16.07
C THR A 43 -15.81 -2.31 14.74
N ALA A 44 -16.90 -1.54 14.77
CA ALA A 44 -17.65 -1.18 13.58
C ALA A 44 -16.82 -0.30 12.62
N HIS A 45 -16.09 0.66 13.16
CA HIS A 45 -15.18 1.53 12.41
C HIS A 45 -14.05 0.73 11.75
N ASN A 46 -13.37 -0.14 12.52
CA ASN A 46 -12.29 -0.99 12.01
C ASN A 46 -12.79 -1.93 10.89
N TRP A 47 -13.99 -2.47 11.03
CA TRP A 47 -14.62 -3.30 10.01
C TRP A 47 -14.93 -2.50 8.73
N GLN A 48 -15.34 -1.24 8.87
CA GLN A 48 -15.54 -0.36 7.73
C GLN A 48 -14.22 -0.06 7.00
N LEU A 49 -13.13 0.23 7.72
CA LEU A 49 -11.81 0.41 7.13
C LEU A 49 -11.34 -0.83 6.38
N LEU A 50 -11.51 -2.02 6.97
CA LEU A 50 -11.15 -3.28 6.33
C LEU A 50 -11.94 -3.53 5.04
N LYS A 51 -13.24 -3.24 5.03
CA LYS A 51 -14.08 -3.33 3.82
C LYS A 51 -13.60 -2.39 2.72
N GLN A 52 -13.25 -1.16 3.06
CA GLN A 52 -12.73 -0.20 2.07
C GLN A 52 -11.35 -0.64 1.54
N ALA A 53 -10.46 -1.13 2.41
CA ALA A 53 -9.16 -1.67 2.01
C ALA A 53 -9.30 -2.89 1.08
N ALA A 54 -10.23 -3.80 1.41
CA ALA A 54 -10.55 -4.96 0.59
C ALA A 54 -11.15 -4.56 -0.77
N LEU A 55 -12.03 -3.56 -0.81
CA LEU A 55 -12.59 -3.04 -2.06
C LEU A 55 -11.51 -2.38 -2.94
N PHE A 56 -10.70 -1.51 -2.36
CA PHE A 56 -9.55 -0.89 -3.04
C PHE A 56 -8.66 -1.95 -3.67
N TYR A 57 -8.24 -2.94 -2.88
CA TYR A 57 -7.38 -4.01 -3.35
C TYR A 57 -8.08 -4.89 -4.40
N GLY A 58 -9.36 -5.18 -4.20
CA GLY A 58 -10.21 -5.94 -5.12
C GLY A 58 -10.26 -5.31 -6.52
N VAL A 59 -10.38 -3.98 -6.60
CA VAL A 59 -10.32 -3.27 -7.90
C VAL A 59 -8.95 -3.45 -8.56
N TYR A 60 -7.85 -3.22 -7.83
CA TYR A 60 -6.50 -3.39 -8.36
C TYR A 60 -6.26 -4.80 -8.90
N ILE A 61 -6.53 -5.83 -8.09
CA ILE A 61 -6.23 -7.21 -8.50
C ILE A 61 -7.08 -7.66 -9.68
N VAL A 62 -8.35 -7.24 -9.76
CA VAL A 62 -9.21 -7.55 -10.91
C VAL A 62 -8.69 -6.90 -12.19
N VAL A 63 -8.33 -5.60 -12.12
CA VAL A 63 -7.82 -4.87 -13.29
C VAL A 63 -6.49 -5.47 -13.76
N CYS A 64 -5.56 -5.74 -12.85
CA CYS A 64 -4.28 -6.38 -13.17
C CYS A 64 -4.47 -7.79 -13.73
N ALA A 65 -5.40 -8.58 -13.19
CA ALA A 65 -5.68 -9.94 -13.66
C ALA A 65 -6.28 -9.95 -15.07
N LEU A 66 -7.24 -9.06 -15.34
CA LEU A 66 -7.80 -8.89 -16.68
C LEU A 66 -6.70 -8.51 -17.67
N SER A 67 -5.86 -7.52 -17.33
CA SER A 67 -4.76 -7.08 -18.19
C SER A 67 -3.71 -8.17 -18.45
N SER A 68 -3.44 -9.03 -17.46
CA SER A 68 -2.41 -10.06 -17.56
C SER A 68 -2.87 -11.31 -18.31
N PHE A 69 -4.12 -11.75 -18.07
CA PHE A 69 -4.60 -13.06 -18.52
C PHE A 69 -5.56 -13.03 -19.71
N VAL A 70 -6.04 -11.86 -20.14
CA VAL A 70 -6.95 -11.74 -21.28
C VAL A 70 -6.25 -11.03 -22.44
N ASP A 71 -6.01 -11.75 -23.53
CA ASP A 71 -5.25 -11.22 -24.68
C ASP A 71 -5.88 -9.99 -25.33
N TYR A 72 -7.21 -9.87 -25.30
CA TYR A 72 -7.94 -8.70 -25.79
C TYR A 72 -7.49 -7.39 -25.11
N PHE A 73 -7.02 -7.45 -23.87
CA PHE A 73 -6.57 -6.28 -23.11
C PHE A 73 -5.08 -5.96 -23.28
N LYS A 74 -4.32 -6.73 -24.08
CA LYS A 74 -2.88 -6.52 -24.31
C LYS A 74 -2.59 -5.50 -25.42
N THR A 75 -3.40 -4.45 -25.51
CA THR A 75 -3.22 -3.35 -26.47
C THR A 75 -2.84 -2.06 -25.72
N VAL A 76 -2.20 -1.12 -26.40
CA VAL A 76 -1.83 0.19 -25.82
C VAL A 76 -3.07 0.92 -25.27
N GLY A 77 -4.20 0.87 -25.98
CA GLY A 77 -5.43 1.52 -25.53
C GLY A 77 -5.94 0.96 -24.20
N TRP A 78 -5.93 -0.37 -24.04
CA TRP A 78 -6.34 -1.01 -22.80
C TRP A 78 -5.32 -0.83 -21.67
N PHE A 79 -4.03 -0.81 -21.98
CA PHE A 79 -2.99 -0.42 -21.03
C PHE A 79 -3.27 0.96 -20.41
N LEU A 80 -3.59 1.97 -21.24
CA LEU A 80 -3.94 3.31 -20.74
C LEU A 80 -5.20 3.30 -19.88
N VAL A 81 -6.21 2.48 -20.22
CA VAL A 81 -7.42 2.33 -19.40
C VAL A 81 -7.08 1.74 -18.02
N VAL A 82 -6.20 0.74 -17.96
CA VAL A 82 -5.70 0.14 -16.72
C VAL A 82 -4.99 1.18 -15.86
N GLU A 83 -4.09 1.97 -16.45
CA GLU A 83 -3.38 3.07 -15.75
C GLU A 83 -4.35 4.10 -15.17
N ILE A 84 -5.36 4.51 -15.95
CA ILE A 84 -6.39 5.47 -15.51
C ILE A 84 -7.21 4.90 -14.34
N ILE A 85 -7.61 3.63 -14.42
CA ILE A 85 -8.38 2.99 -13.35
C ILE A 85 -7.52 2.85 -12.09
N GLY A 86 -6.26 2.44 -12.20
CA GLY A 86 -5.33 2.34 -11.09
C GLY A 86 -5.10 3.69 -10.40
N ALA A 87 -4.68 4.70 -11.17
CA ALA A 87 -4.46 6.06 -10.68
C ALA A 87 -5.74 6.67 -10.08
N GLY A 88 -6.88 6.52 -10.77
CA GLY A 88 -8.18 6.97 -10.30
C GLY A 88 -8.56 6.30 -8.98
N THR A 89 -8.36 5.00 -8.84
CA THR A 89 -8.64 4.26 -7.60
C THR A 89 -7.78 4.76 -6.45
N ALA A 90 -6.47 4.94 -6.65
CA ALA A 90 -5.58 5.52 -5.64
C ALA A 90 -6.04 6.90 -5.17
N VAL A 91 -6.34 7.80 -6.11
CA VAL A 91 -6.78 9.17 -5.80
C VAL A 91 -8.13 9.16 -5.11
N LEU A 92 -9.11 8.41 -5.61
CA LEU A 92 -10.47 8.36 -5.06
C LEU A 92 -10.46 7.87 -3.61
N PHE A 93 -9.82 6.74 -3.33
CA PHE A 93 -9.81 6.18 -1.97
C PHE A 93 -8.99 7.03 -0.98
N PHE A 94 -7.87 7.62 -1.45
CA PHE A 94 -7.08 8.54 -0.64
C PHE A 94 -7.85 9.83 -0.31
N THR A 95 -8.52 10.43 -1.29
CA THR A 95 -9.26 11.69 -1.12
C THR A 95 -10.58 11.50 -0.37
N TYR A 96 -11.23 10.33 -0.50
CA TYR A 96 -12.38 9.98 0.33
C TYR A 96 -12.04 10.02 1.83
N ASN A 97 -10.81 9.65 2.21
CA ASN A 97 -10.29 9.66 3.57
C ASN A 97 -9.38 10.86 3.87
N TRP A 98 -9.57 11.99 3.17
CA TRP A 98 -8.66 13.14 3.18
C TRP A 98 -8.33 13.69 4.58
N ASN A 99 -9.31 13.77 5.47
CA ASN A 99 -9.13 14.39 6.79
C ASN A 99 -8.06 13.67 7.62
N ASP A 100 -8.01 12.35 7.50
CA ASP A 100 -7.08 11.50 8.23
C ASP A 100 -5.77 11.31 7.46
N TYR A 101 -5.84 11.28 6.12
CA TYR A 101 -4.72 10.84 5.27
C TYR A 101 -3.93 11.97 4.59
N LYS A 102 -4.36 13.22 4.66
CA LYS A 102 -3.60 14.35 4.07
C LYS A 102 -2.28 14.67 4.77
N LYS A 103 -2.10 14.25 6.03
CA LYS A 103 -0.88 14.52 6.81
C LYS A 103 0.34 13.85 6.18
N GLN A 104 0.11 12.76 5.44
CA GLN A 104 1.07 11.89 4.80
C GLN A 104 1.68 12.52 3.54
N LEU A 105 0.99 13.52 2.96
CA LEU A 105 1.49 14.36 1.88
C LEU A 105 2.40 15.48 2.38
N ARG A 106 2.50 15.70 3.70
CA ARG A 106 3.45 16.67 4.24
C ARG A 106 4.84 16.07 4.23
N TRP A 107 5.85 16.93 4.09
CA TRP A 107 7.25 16.56 4.16
C TRP A 107 7.99 17.35 5.26
N PRO A 108 7.60 17.18 6.54
CA PRO A 108 8.08 18.03 7.62
C PRO A 108 9.59 17.88 7.90
N SER A 109 10.17 16.71 7.63
CA SER A 109 11.57 16.35 7.89
C SER A 109 12.36 16.09 6.61
N PHE A 110 12.22 16.99 5.62
CA PHE A 110 12.96 16.89 4.37
C PHE A 110 14.48 16.94 4.59
N SER A 111 15.20 16.02 3.96
CA SER A 111 16.65 15.92 3.99
C SER A 111 17.15 15.39 2.66
N TRP A 112 18.00 16.18 2.01
CA TRP A 112 18.69 15.79 0.78
C TRP A 112 19.57 14.55 0.97
N GLN A 113 20.16 14.36 2.15
CA GLN A 113 20.99 13.19 2.44
C GLN A 113 20.16 11.92 2.46
N LYS A 114 18.97 11.95 3.09
CA LYS A 114 18.03 10.82 3.07
C LYS A 114 17.55 10.55 1.65
N LEU A 115 17.18 11.60 0.92
CA LEU A 115 16.73 11.49 -0.46
C LEU A 115 17.80 10.83 -1.35
N ALA A 116 19.04 11.31 -1.28
CA ALA A 116 20.16 10.75 -2.02
C ALA A 116 20.45 9.31 -1.61
N ALA A 117 20.48 9.01 -0.30
CA ALA A 117 20.72 7.66 0.18
C ALA A 117 19.65 6.67 -0.31
N TYR A 118 18.37 7.02 -0.19
CA TYR A 118 17.27 6.20 -0.69
C TYR A 118 17.33 6.04 -2.22
N GLY A 119 17.61 7.10 -2.97
CA GLY A 119 17.82 7.02 -4.42
C GLY A 119 18.98 6.09 -4.81
N SER A 120 20.12 6.19 -4.14
CA SER A 120 21.27 5.30 -4.39
C SER A 120 20.95 3.84 -4.05
N ILE A 121 20.25 3.57 -2.95
CA ILE A 121 19.80 2.22 -2.60
C ILE A 121 18.83 1.68 -3.66
N ALA A 122 17.90 2.51 -4.16
CA ALA A 122 16.97 2.13 -5.21
C ALA A 122 17.69 1.70 -6.49
N MET A 123 18.62 2.53 -6.98
CA MET A 123 19.40 2.26 -8.18
C MET A 123 20.26 1.01 -8.02
N ALA A 124 20.97 0.87 -6.89
CA ALA A 124 21.81 -0.30 -6.60
C ALA A 124 20.98 -1.60 -6.48
N SER A 125 19.81 -1.51 -5.87
CA SER A 125 18.89 -2.65 -5.74
C SER A 125 18.33 -3.07 -7.09
N ASN A 126 17.93 -2.11 -7.94
CA ASN A 126 17.45 -2.41 -9.28
C ASN A 126 18.55 -3.02 -10.16
N LEU A 127 19.78 -2.48 -10.09
CA LEU A 127 20.96 -3.06 -10.74
C LEU A 127 21.15 -4.54 -10.39
N LEU A 128 21.12 -4.87 -9.10
CA LEU A 128 21.24 -6.25 -8.63
C LEU A 128 20.11 -7.12 -9.16
N ILE A 129 18.87 -6.63 -9.09
CA ILE A 129 17.69 -7.37 -9.56
C ILE A 129 17.73 -7.60 -11.06
N HIS A 130 18.20 -6.63 -11.86
CA HIS A 130 18.36 -6.79 -13.29
C HIS A 130 19.24 -8.00 -13.60
N TYR A 131 20.46 -8.06 -13.05
CA TYR A 131 21.37 -9.19 -13.29
C TYR A 131 20.82 -10.52 -12.78
N ILE A 132 20.22 -10.55 -11.59
CA ILE A 132 19.62 -11.78 -11.04
C ILE A 132 18.46 -12.25 -11.93
N SER A 133 17.57 -11.34 -12.33
CA SER A 133 16.40 -11.66 -13.14
C SER A 133 16.81 -12.17 -14.52
N SER A 134 17.79 -11.55 -15.18
CA SER A 134 18.33 -12.01 -16.46
C SER A 134 18.96 -13.40 -16.32
N TRP A 135 19.73 -13.64 -15.27
CA TRP A 135 20.30 -14.96 -15.00
C TRP A 135 19.21 -16.03 -14.80
N ILE A 136 18.19 -15.75 -13.99
CA ILE A 136 17.05 -16.67 -13.77
C ILE A 136 16.31 -16.94 -15.08
N ASN A 137 15.99 -15.89 -15.84
CA ASN A 137 15.21 -15.99 -17.06
C ASN A 137 15.91 -16.81 -18.15
N ILE A 138 17.22 -16.62 -18.32
CA ILE A 138 18.01 -17.38 -19.29
C ILE A 138 18.15 -18.85 -18.86
N ILE A 139 18.50 -19.11 -17.60
CA ILE A 139 18.83 -20.46 -17.12
C ILE A 139 17.59 -21.32 -16.91
N ILE A 140 16.54 -20.76 -16.31
CA ILE A 140 15.35 -21.53 -15.92
C ILE A 140 14.29 -21.50 -17.03
N PHE A 141 14.10 -20.36 -17.69
CA PHE A 141 12.99 -20.15 -18.63
C PHE A 141 13.41 -20.08 -20.10
N SER A 142 14.72 -19.99 -20.38
CA SER A 142 15.30 -19.85 -21.73
C SER A 142 14.60 -18.76 -22.58
N ARG A 143 14.23 -17.65 -21.94
CA ARG A 143 13.54 -16.50 -22.57
C ARG A 143 14.17 -15.21 -22.11
N ASP A 144 14.39 -14.27 -23.04
CA ASP A 144 14.63 -12.87 -22.73
C ASP A 144 13.30 -12.10 -22.80
N TYR A 145 12.89 -11.50 -21.69
CA TYR A 145 11.71 -10.64 -21.64
C TYR A 145 12.11 -9.18 -21.84
N TYR A 146 11.67 -8.59 -22.95
CA TYR A 146 11.62 -7.14 -23.12
C TYR A 146 10.25 -6.65 -22.65
N TYR A 147 10.21 -6.03 -21.48
CA TYR A 147 8.96 -5.67 -20.80
C TYR A 147 8.25 -4.46 -21.42
N TYR A 148 8.94 -3.63 -22.21
CA TYR A 148 8.43 -2.36 -22.74
C TYR A 148 8.20 -2.36 -24.27
N SER A 149 8.10 -3.55 -24.87
CA SER A 149 7.80 -3.73 -26.30
C SER A 149 6.48 -3.08 -26.76
N ILE A 150 5.55 -2.80 -25.83
CA ILE A 150 4.25 -2.19 -26.13
C ILE A 150 4.35 -0.77 -26.71
N PHE A 151 5.42 -0.04 -26.39
CA PHE A 151 5.68 1.30 -26.93
C PHE A 151 6.69 1.30 -28.08
N ALA A 152 7.25 0.14 -28.43
CA ALA A 152 8.26 0.03 -29.47
C ALA A 152 7.72 0.55 -30.83
N GLY A 153 8.50 1.38 -31.50
CA GLY A 153 8.12 1.97 -32.80
C GLY A 153 7.20 3.20 -32.73
N MET A 154 6.74 3.61 -31.54
CA MET A 154 5.98 4.86 -31.38
C MET A 154 6.91 6.09 -31.36
N PRO A 155 6.51 7.23 -31.96
CA PRO A 155 7.21 8.49 -31.78
C PRO A 155 7.31 8.85 -30.30
N GLY A 156 8.53 9.05 -29.80
CA GLY A 156 8.75 9.36 -28.39
C GLY A 156 8.61 8.18 -27.42
N ALA A 157 8.75 6.94 -27.90
CA ALA A 157 8.68 5.72 -27.09
C ALA A 157 9.46 5.80 -25.76
N ALA A 158 10.69 6.33 -25.78
CA ALA A 158 11.50 6.49 -24.56
C ALA A 158 10.81 7.35 -23.49
N TYR A 159 10.16 8.45 -23.89
CA TYR A 159 9.41 9.31 -22.97
C TYR A 159 8.17 8.61 -22.42
N LEU A 160 7.46 7.85 -23.26
CA LEU A 160 6.28 7.08 -22.84
C LEU A 160 6.67 5.99 -21.85
N ILE A 161 7.76 5.27 -22.11
CA ILE A 161 8.30 4.24 -21.21
C ILE A 161 8.64 4.85 -19.85
N ILE A 162 9.40 5.93 -19.81
CA ILE A 162 9.75 6.58 -18.54
C ILE A 162 8.50 7.10 -17.82
N PHE A 163 7.54 7.69 -18.54
CA PHE A 163 6.35 8.25 -17.95
C PHE A 163 5.43 7.17 -17.35
N PHE A 164 5.13 6.11 -18.09
CA PHE A 164 4.21 5.07 -17.67
C PHE A 164 4.83 4.00 -16.78
N THR A 165 6.16 3.81 -16.84
CA THR A 165 6.84 2.80 -16.01
C THR A 165 7.51 3.40 -14.79
N ALA A 166 8.09 4.61 -14.88
CA ALA A 166 8.81 5.20 -13.76
C ALA A 166 8.00 6.25 -12.99
N ILE A 167 7.35 7.18 -13.68
CA ILE A 167 6.68 8.33 -13.02
C ILE A 167 5.30 7.94 -12.49
N THR A 168 4.47 7.37 -13.34
CA THR A 168 3.06 7.09 -13.01
C THR A 168 2.93 6.09 -11.84
N PRO A 169 3.63 4.94 -11.84
CA PRO A 169 3.55 3.99 -10.73
C PRO A 169 4.12 4.57 -9.43
N ALA A 170 5.27 5.27 -9.51
CA ALA A 170 5.89 5.88 -8.34
C ALA A 170 4.99 6.90 -7.64
N LEU A 171 4.13 7.61 -8.38
CA LEU A 171 3.17 8.54 -7.79
C LEU A 171 1.92 7.83 -7.28
N PHE A 172 1.23 7.10 -8.16
CA PHE A 172 -0.10 6.60 -7.86
C PHE A 172 -0.11 5.32 -7.04
N GLU A 173 0.85 4.43 -7.26
CA GLU A 173 0.96 3.23 -6.42
C GLU A 173 1.45 3.58 -5.02
N GLU A 174 2.38 4.53 -4.86
CA GLU A 174 2.76 4.99 -3.52
C GLU A 174 1.60 5.72 -2.83
N LEU A 175 0.83 6.52 -3.55
CA LEU A 175 -0.38 7.16 -3.01
C LEU A 175 -1.41 6.10 -2.55
N GLY A 176 -1.68 5.10 -3.39
CA GLY A 176 -2.66 4.06 -3.10
C GLY A 176 -2.19 3.09 -2.02
N PHE A 177 -0.99 2.53 -2.14
CA PHE A 177 -0.49 1.51 -1.22
C PHE A 177 0.10 2.10 0.06
N ARG A 178 0.89 3.17 0.00
CA ARG A 178 1.55 3.75 1.20
C ARG A 178 0.74 4.88 1.82
N GLY A 179 0.05 5.65 0.98
CA GLY A 179 -0.83 6.73 1.42
C GLY A 179 -2.16 6.23 1.98
N TYR A 180 -2.82 5.30 1.29
CA TYR A 180 -4.16 4.82 1.66
C TYR A 180 -4.14 3.43 2.32
N LEU A 181 -3.69 2.37 1.65
CA LEU A 181 -3.84 0.98 2.12
C LEU A 181 -3.06 0.74 3.42
N LEU A 182 -1.76 1.05 3.43
CA LEU A 182 -0.92 0.92 4.62
C LEU A 182 -1.45 1.78 5.76
N GLN A 183 -1.91 3.01 5.48
CA GLN A 183 -2.48 3.87 6.51
C GLN A 183 -3.77 3.29 7.11
N SER A 184 -4.62 2.69 6.28
CA SER A 184 -5.84 2.00 6.72
C SER A 184 -5.49 0.80 7.61
N LEU A 185 -4.47 0.02 7.21
CA LEU A 185 -3.98 -1.13 7.97
C LEU A 185 -3.34 -0.72 9.31
N LEU A 186 -2.60 0.39 9.36
CA LEU A 186 -2.02 0.92 10.59
C LEU A 186 -3.06 1.35 11.63
N ASN A 187 -4.30 1.62 11.21
CA ASN A 187 -5.39 1.95 12.12
C ASN A 187 -6.04 0.70 12.74
N ILE A 188 -5.81 -0.50 12.19
CA ILE A 188 -6.50 -1.74 12.59
C ILE A 188 -5.57 -2.90 12.99
N ALA A 189 -4.28 -2.81 12.67
CA ALA A 189 -3.28 -3.84 12.93
C ALA A 189 -1.99 -3.23 13.49
N ASP A 190 -1.12 -4.06 14.06
CA ASP A 190 0.20 -3.59 14.49
C ASP A 190 1.05 -3.14 13.29
N THR A 191 2.02 -2.26 13.55
CA THR A 191 2.88 -1.66 12.52
C THR A 191 3.59 -2.71 11.67
N GLY A 192 4.05 -3.81 12.27
CA GLY A 192 4.77 -4.87 11.55
C GLY A 192 3.84 -5.65 10.63
N GLN A 193 2.67 -6.04 11.12
CA GLN A 193 1.61 -6.68 10.35
C GLN A 193 1.13 -5.79 9.20
N ALA A 194 0.84 -4.52 9.46
CA ALA A 194 0.38 -3.58 8.45
C ALA A 194 1.38 -3.43 7.30
N VAL A 195 2.67 -3.28 7.62
CA VAL A 195 3.75 -3.22 6.62
C VAL A 195 3.87 -4.53 5.84
N PHE A 196 3.83 -5.67 6.54
CA PHE A 196 3.95 -6.98 5.90
C PHE A 196 2.78 -7.28 4.95
N ILE A 197 1.54 -7.09 5.42
CA ILE A 197 0.32 -7.30 4.64
C ILE A 197 0.32 -6.37 3.42
N SER A 198 0.57 -5.08 3.62
CA SER A 198 0.62 -4.12 2.49
C SER A 198 1.68 -4.49 1.46
N ALA A 199 2.84 -4.98 1.88
CA ALA A 199 3.92 -5.38 0.98
C ALA A 199 3.57 -6.64 0.17
N PHE A 200 2.95 -7.63 0.82
CA PHE A 200 2.52 -8.86 0.16
C PHE A 200 1.41 -8.59 -0.85
N LEU A 201 0.42 -7.78 -0.47
CA LEU A 201 -0.66 -7.33 -1.35
C LEU A 201 -0.10 -6.61 -2.58
N PHE A 202 0.86 -5.69 -2.40
CA PHE A 202 1.56 -5.01 -3.49
C PHE A 202 2.28 -6.00 -4.43
N GLY A 203 2.99 -6.99 -3.90
CA GLY A 203 3.63 -8.02 -4.74
C GLY A 203 2.62 -8.77 -5.60
N ILE A 204 1.50 -9.22 -5.02
CA ILE A 204 0.51 -10.06 -5.71
C ILE A 204 -0.13 -9.36 -6.92
N ILE A 205 -0.37 -8.04 -6.90
CA ILE A 205 -1.02 -7.35 -8.03
C ILE A 205 -0.20 -7.45 -9.34
N HIS A 206 1.10 -7.74 -9.24
CA HIS A 206 1.98 -7.88 -10.40
C HIS A 206 1.86 -9.25 -11.09
N LEU A 207 1.19 -10.22 -10.45
CA LEU A 207 0.79 -11.51 -11.04
C LEU A 207 1.93 -12.31 -11.70
N ASN A 208 3.17 -12.05 -11.30
CA ASN A 208 4.36 -12.75 -11.77
C ASN A 208 5.06 -13.38 -10.57
N PHE A 209 5.05 -14.71 -10.51
CA PHE A 209 5.62 -15.47 -9.40
C PHE A 209 7.12 -15.21 -9.20
N VAL A 210 7.88 -15.10 -10.29
CA VAL A 210 9.32 -14.84 -10.22
C VAL A 210 9.55 -13.42 -9.66
N SER A 211 8.72 -12.46 -10.07
CA SER A 211 8.85 -11.09 -9.59
C SER A 211 8.53 -10.89 -8.12
N LEU A 212 7.72 -11.77 -7.52
CA LEU A 212 7.41 -11.70 -6.08
C LEU A 212 8.67 -11.72 -5.20
N PHE A 213 9.72 -12.44 -5.63
CA PHE A 213 10.98 -12.56 -4.89
C PHE A 213 11.67 -11.22 -4.64
N TRP A 214 11.52 -10.25 -5.55
CA TRP A 214 12.08 -8.90 -5.37
C TRP A 214 11.03 -7.84 -5.05
N LEU A 215 9.80 -8.00 -5.51
CA LEU A 215 8.71 -7.06 -5.22
C LEU A 215 8.31 -7.04 -3.75
N ILE A 216 8.30 -8.19 -3.05
CA ILE A 216 7.97 -8.22 -1.62
C ILE A 216 9.03 -7.48 -0.79
N PRO A 217 10.35 -7.76 -0.91
CA PRO A 217 11.38 -6.98 -0.22
C PRO A 217 11.36 -5.49 -0.57
N PHE A 218 11.19 -5.15 -1.85
CA PHE A 218 11.02 -3.77 -2.30
C PHE A 218 9.85 -3.10 -1.56
N ALA A 219 8.72 -3.78 -1.49
CA ALA A 219 7.52 -3.23 -0.91
C ALA A 219 7.57 -3.14 0.63
N LEU A 220 8.25 -4.09 1.28
CA LEU A 220 8.56 -4.06 2.72
C LEU A 220 9.44 -2.85 3.05
N PHE A 221 10.48 -2.61 2.25
CA PHE A 221 11.37 -1.47 2.44
C PHE A 221 10.61 -0.13 2.34
N LEU A 222 9.80 0.04 1.30
CA LEU A 222 8.96 1.23 1.15
C LEU A 222 7.95 1.41 2.27
N GLY A 223 7.33 0.32 2.74
CA GLY A 223 6.43 0.36 3.91
C GLY A 223 7.17 0.81 5.17
N TYR A 224 8.37 0.28 5.41
CA TYR A 224 9.24 0.72 6.52
C TYR A 224 9.63 2.20 6.39
N VAL A 225 10.08 2.65 5.22
CA VAL A 225 10.46 4.05 4.97
C VAL A 225 9.26 4.96 5.22
N ARG A 226 8.06 4.59 4.74
CA ARG A 226 6.84 5.35 4.98
C ARG A 226 6.54 5.47 6.47
N VAL A 227 6.60 4.40 7.25
CA VAL A 227 6.36 4.45 8.70
C VAL A 227 7.42 5.30 9.39
N LYS A 228 8.70 5.09 9.08
CA LYS A 228 9.84 5.79 9.70
C LYS A 228 9.83 7.28 9.43
N GLU A 229 9.62 7.68 8.17
CA GLU A 229 9.77 9.07 7.73
C GLU A 229 8.45 9.85 7.80
N ASN A 230 7.35 9.16 8.09
CA ASN A 230 6.01 9.70 8.18
C ASN A 230 5.57 10.55 6.96
N THR A 231 6.04 10.17 5.78
CA THR A 231 5.72 10.81 4.49
C THR A 231 5.81 9.80 3.36
N ILE A 232 5.04 10.01 2.29
CA ILE A 232 5.12 9.15 1.10
C ILE A 232 6.27 9.56 0.15
N TRP A 233 6.77 10.79 0.24
CA TRP A 233 7.63 11.36 -0.81
C TRP A 233 9.00 10.70 -0.93
N TYR A 234 9.60 10.22 0.17
CA TYR A 234 10.81 9.41 0.08
C TYR A 234 10.55 8.08 -0.63
N GLY A 235 9.36 7.48 -0.43
CA GLY A 235 8.94 6.27 -1.12
C GLY A 235 8.69 6.51 -2.61
N VAL A 236 7.99 7.60 -2.95
CA VAL A 236 7.77 8.06 -4.34
C VAL A 236 9.10 8.23 -5.06
N PHE A 237 10.05 8.93 -4.45
CA PHE A 237 11.37 9.14 -5.05
C PHE A 237 12.16 7.84 -5.21
N PHE A 238 12.16 6.98 -4.18
CA PHE A 238 12.79 5.66 -4.23
C PHE A 238 12.22 4.82 -5.38
N HIS A 239 10.89 4.72 -5.45
CA HIS A 239 10.19 3.94 -6.47
C HIS A 239 10.50 4.48 -7.87
N PHE A 240 10.46 5.81 -8.05
CA PHE A 240 10.84 6.45 -9.31
C PHE A 240 12.27 6.10 -9.73
N CYS A 241 13.25 6.26 -8.83
CA CYS A 241 14.65 5.92 -9.12
C CYS A 241 14.84 4.43 -9.45
N PHE A 242 14.12 3.55 -8.75
CA PHE A 242 14.15 2.12 -9.00
C PHE A 242 13.66 1.80 -10.42
N ASN A 243 12.46 2.28 -10.79
CA ASN A 243 11.87 2.01 -12.10
C ASN A 243 12.60 2.75 -13.23
N LEU A 244 13.10 3.96 -12.99
CA LEU A 244 13.91 4.69 -13.96
C LEU A 244 15.17 3.90 -14.31
N THR A 245 15.82 3.29 -13.32
CA THR A 245 17.00 2.43 -13.56
C THR A 245 16.64 1.27 -14.49
N ALA A 246 15.51 0.60 -14.26
CA ALA A 246 15.02 -0.46 -15.13
C ALA A 246 14.71 0.04 -16.55
N CYS A 247 14.10 1.22 -16.69
CA CYS A 247 13.82 1.83 -18.00
C CYS A 247 15.12 2.13 -18.76
N LEU A 248 16.14 2.66 -18.08
CA LEU A 248 17.44 2.97 -18.70
C LEU A 248 18.13 1.71 -19.22
N PHE A 249 18.06 0.59 -18.49
CA PHE A 249 18.60 -0.69 -18.96
C PHE A 249 17.92 -1.22 -20.22
N GLU A 250 16.64 -0.91 -20.43
CA GLU A 250 15.92 -1.38 -21.61
C GLU A 250 16.05 -0.42 -22.81
N LEU A 251 16.43 0.84 -22.56
CA LEU A 251 16.62 1.86 -23.60
C LEU A 251 18.05 1.94 -24.14
N LEU A 252 19.03 1.39 -23.42
CA LEU A 252 20.46 1.37 -23.77
C LEU A 252 20.85 0.04 -24.43
#